data_AF-W0B5Z3-F1
#
_entry.id   AF-W0B5Z3-F1
#
_cell.length_a   1.000
_cell.length_b   1.000
_cell.length_c   1.000
_cell.angle_alpha   90.00
_cell.angle_beta   90.00
_cell.angle_gamma   90.00
#
_symmetry.space_group_name_H-M   'P 1'
#
loop_
_entity.id
_entity.type
_entity.pdbx_description
1 polymer ?
#
loop_
_entity_poly.entity_id
_entity_poly.type
_entity_poly.pdbx_seq_one_letter_code
_entity_poly.pdbx_strand_id
1 'polypeptide(L)'
;MTRSLDNPDYYINREFTALAFNERVLQLARDERVPLLERMRYLCICSGNLDEFFEIRVAGLKEKIAIASIKLSIDGLRADELLSQLSKKLIG
;
A
#
# COMPACT_ATOMS: atom_id res chain seq x y z
N MET A 1 22.20 -2.84 -26.40
CA MET A 1 21.09 -3.74 -26.02
C MET A 1 20.27 -3.04 -24.94
N THR A 2 19.16 -2.42 -25.32
CA THR A 2 18.24 -1.78 -24.37
C THR A 2 17.40 -2.88 -23.70
N ARG A 3 17.47 -2.97 -22.37
CA ARG A 3 16.60 -3.88 -21.59
C ARG A 3 15.14 -3.43 -21.80
N SER A 4 14.28 -4.30 -22.32
CA SER A 4 12.83 -4.04 -22.37
C SER A 4 12.31 -3.93 -20.93
N LEU A 5 11.56 -2.85 -20.67
CA LEU A 5 10.96 -2.53 -19.37
C LEU A 5 9.51 -3.02 -19.27
N ASP A 6 9.08 -3.90 -20.19
CA ASP A 6 7.68 -4.27 -20.34
C ASP A 6 7.28 -5.46 -19.43
N ASN A 7 8.23 -6.04 -18.69
CA ASN A 7 7.95 -7.16 -17.79
C ASN A 7 7.33 -6.64 -16.47
N PRO A 8 6.07 -7.00 -16.15
CA PRO A 8 5.41 -6.59 -14.92
C PRO A 8 6.15 -7.04 -13.64
N ASP A 9 6.88 -8.16 -13.70
CA ASP A 9 7.63 -8.70 -12.56
C ASP A 9 8.77 -7.79 -12.09
N TYR A 10 9.15 -6.78 -12.88
CA TYR A 10 10.15 -5.79 -12.49
C TYR A 10 9.59 -4.71 -11.55
N TYR A 11 8.27 -4.68 -11.33
CA TYR A 11 7.60 -3.62 -10.60
C TYR A 11 6.92 -4.13 -9.34
N ILE A 12 6.96 -3.31 -8.30
CA ILE A 12 6.18 -3.50 -7.08
C ILE A 12 5.01 -2.55 -7.12
N ASN A 13 3.80 -3.04 -6.83
CA ASN A 13 2.63 -2.18 -6.75
C ASN A 13 2.83 -1.07 -5.71
N ARG A 14 2.52 0.16 -6.08
CA ARG A 14 2.59 1.31 -5.18
C ARG A 14 1.68 1.17 -3.95
N GLU A 15 0.59 0.41 -4.02
CA GLU A 15 -0.30 0.18 -2.89
C GLU A 15 0.34 -0.77 -1.87
N PHE A 16 1.02 -1.83 -2.33
CA PHE A 16 1.82 -2.69 -1.44
C PHE A 16 3.00 -1.94 -0.83
N THR A 17 3.68 -1.09 -1.60
CA THR A 17 4.77 -0.25 -1.09
C THR A 17 4.28 0.70 0.01
N ALA A 18 3.08 1.29 -0.14
CA ALA A 18 2.50 2.15 0.89
C ALA A 18 2.19 1.37 2.18
N LEU A 19 1.63 0.16 2.07
CA LEU A 19 1.41 -0.69 3.24
C LEU A 19 2.73 -1.09 3.92
N ALA A 20 3.75 -1.50 3.15
CA ALA A 20 5.06 -1.86 3.70
C ALA A 20 5.75 -0.67 4.40
N PHE A 21 5.57 0.53 3.85
CA PHE A 21 6.03 1.75 4.50
C PHE A 21 5.32 1.99 5.84
N ASN A 22 3.98 1.87 5.88
CA ASN A 22 3.21 2.00 7.12
C ASN A 22 3.58 0.93 8.15
N GLU A 23 3.80 -0.32 7.73
CA GLU A 23 4.34 -1.38 8.61
C GLU A 23 5.68 -0.95 9.23
N ARG A 24 6.57 -0.33 8.45
CA ARG A 24 7.85 0.15 8.98
C ARG A 24 7.70 1.30 9.97
N VAL A 25 6.79 2.25 9.70
CA VAL A 25 6.48 3.34 10.65
C VAL A 25 5.89 2.78 11.94
N LEU A 26 4.99 1.80 11.85
CA LEU A 26 4.41 1.13 13.01
C LEU A 26 5.46 0.36 13.82
N GLN A 27 6.43 -0.26 13.17
CA GLN A 27 7.57 -0.89 13.87
C GLN A 27 8.34 0.12 14.72
N LEU A 28 8.57 1.34 14.23
CA LEU A 28 9.24 2.40 15.00
C LEU A 28 8.40 2.87 16.19
N ALA A 29 7.06 2.90 16.04
CA ALA A 29 6.15 3.18 17.17
C ALA A 29 6.20 2.09 18.26
N ARG A 30 6.55 0.85 17.91
CA ARG A 30 6.62 -0.30 18.81
C ARG A 30 8.00 -0.55 19.41
N ASP A 31 9.05 0.03 18.84
CA ASP A 31 10.44 -0.19 19.28
C ASP A 31 10.73 0.55 20.59
N GLU A 32 11.01 -0.20 21.66
CA GLU A 32 11.31 0.36 22.99
C GLU A 32 12.61 1.17 23.06
N ARG A 33 13.49 1.01 22.06
CA ARG A 33 14.72 1.81 21.94
C ARG A 33 14.43 3.23 21.44
N VAL A 34 13.24 3.47 20.87
CA VAL A 34 12.78 4.79 20.45
C VAL A 34 12.17 5.50 21.65
N PRO A 35 12.53 6.77 21.94
CA PRO A 35 11.95 7.52 23.05
C PRO A 35 10.42 7.53 23.03
N LEU A 36 9.78 7.47 24.22
CA LEU A 36 8.33 7.30 24.33
C LEU A 36 7.52 8.32 23.51
N LEU A 37 7.92 9.60 23.53
CA LEU A 37 7.24 10.64 22.76
C LEU A 37 7.45 10.51 21.25
N GLU A 38 8.59 10.01 20.80
CA GLU A 38 8.83 9.70 19.37
C GLU A 38 7.97 8.53 18.91
N ARG A 39 7.80 7.51 19.76
CA ARG A 39 6.89 6.38 19.48
C ARG A 39 5.46 6.85 19.29
N MET A 40 4.99 7.76 20.15
CA MET A 40 3.67 8.38 20.01
C MET A 40 3.54 9.16 18.70
N ARG A 41 4.58 9.92 18.31
CA ARG A 41 4.62 10.60 17.00
C ARG A 41 4.52 9.62 15.84
N TYR A 42 5.30 8.54 15.84
CA TYR A 42 5.23 7.53 14.79
C TYR A 42 3.86 6.85 14.73
N LEU A 43 3.20 6.63 15.87
CA LEU A 43 1.84 6.10 15.89
C LEU A 43 0.85 7.07 15.24
N CYS A 44 0.91 8.37 15.56
CA CYS A 44 0.07 9.38 14.92
C CYS A 44 0.33 9.48 13.41
N ILE A 45 1.60 9.43 12.98
CA ILE A 45 1.97 9.41 11.55
C ILE A 45 1.39 8.18 10.86
N CYS A 46 1.55 6.99 11.46
CA CYS A 46 0.99 5.76 10.91
C CYS A 46 -0.53 5.83 10.79
N SER A 47 -1.23 6.41 11.77
CA SER A 47 -2.68 6.61 11.71
C SER A 47 -3.07 7.48 10.53
N GLY A 48 -2.48 8.68 10.40
CA GLY A 48 -2.81 9.61 9.31
C GLY A 48 -2.50 9.03 7.93
N ASN A 49 -1.40 8.28 7.79
CA ASN A 49 -1.08 7.61 6.53
C ASN A 49 -2.08 6.49 6.18
N LEU A 50 -2.61 5.78 7.18
CA LEU A 50 -3.62 4.75 6.96
C LEU A 50 -4.96 5.38 6.57
N ASP A 51 -5.34 6.49 7.20
CA ASP A 51 -6.54 7.24 6.82
C ASP A 51 -6.48 7.66 5.34
N GLU A 52 -5.37 8.29 4.90
CA GLU A 52 -5.15 8.63 3.49
C GLU A 52 -5.19 7.37 2.59
N PHE A 53 -4.59 6.26 3.02
CA PHE A 53 -4.59 5.02 2.26
C PHE A 53 -6.03 4.52 2.00
N PHE A 54 -6.89 4.55 3.00
CA PHE A 54 -8.28 4.11 2.81
C PHE A 54 -9.12 5.13 2.05
N GLU A 55 -9.01 6.41 2.39
CA GLU A 55 -9.83 7.47 1.81
C GLU A 55 -9.49 7.75 0.35
N ILE A 56 -8.21 7.68 -0.02
CA ILE A 56 -7.76 8.01 -1.37
C ILE A 56 -7.49 6.75 -2.18
N ARG A 57 -6.64 5.85 -1.68
CA ARG A 57 -6.13 4.72 -2.50
C ARG A 57 -7.16 3.60 -2.64
N VAL A 58 -7.73 3.13 -1.53
CA VAL A 58 -8.77 2.07 -1.57
C VAL A 58 -10.04 2.57 -2.26
N ALA A 59 -10.45 3.82 -2.02
CA ALA A 59 -11.58 4.42 -2.73
C ALA A 59 -11.35 4.44 -4.25
N GLY A 60 -10.18 4.88 -4.71
CA GLY A 60 -9.84 4.87 -6.14
C GLY A 60 -9.78 3.47 -6.76
N LEU A 61 -9.42 2.43 -6.00
CA LEU A 61 -9.53 1.04 -6.47
C LEU A 61 -11.01 0.62 -6.60
N LYS A 62 -11.84 0.94 -5.62
CA LYS A 62 -13.29 0.65 -5.66
C LYS A 62 -13.99 1.34 -6.82
N GLU A 63 -13.63 2.59 -7.12
CA GLU A 63 -14.16 3.31 -8.29
C GLU A 63 -13.83 2.57 -9.60
N LYS A 64 -12.57 2.16 -9.77
CA LYS A 64 -12.15 1.38 -10.95
C LYS A 64 -12.89 0.06 -11.09
N ILE A 65 -13.18 -0.60 -9.95
CA ILE A 65 -13.96 -1.84 -9.92
C ILE A 65 -15.42 -1.55 -10.31
N ALA A 66 -16.01 -0.47 -9.79
CA ALA A 66 -17.40 -0.10 -10.06
C ALA A 66 -17.64 0.19 -11.56
N ILE A 67 -16.65 0.75 -12.26
CA ILE A 67 -16.70 0.96 -13.72
C ILE A 67 -16.22 -0.26 -14.54
N ALA A 68 -16.00 -1.41 -13.90
CA ALA A 68 -15.49 -2.63 -14.53
C ALA A 68 -14.20 -2.40 -15.35
N SER A 69 -13.28 -1.57 -14.86
CA SER A 69 -12.06 -1.24 -15.58
C SER A 69 -11.21 -2.50 -15.81
N ILE A 70 -10.82 -2.73 -17.07
CA ILE A 70 -9.88 -3.79 -17.46
C ILE A 70 -8.42 -3.30 -17.49
N LYS A 71 -8.18 -2.06 -17.09
CA LYS A 71 -6.84 -1.46 -17.11
C LYS A 71 -5.97 -2.11 -16.04
N LEU A 72 -4.86 -2.70 -16.48
CA LEU A 72 -3.84 -3.27 -15.60
C LEU A 72 -2.96 -2.16 -15.00
N SER A 73 -2.52 -2.35 -13.77
CA SER A 73 -1.38 -1.60 -13.22
C SER A 73 -0.07 -2.10 -13.82
N ILE A 74 1.03 -1.40 -13.53
CA ILE A 74 2.35 -1.67 -14.13
C ILE A 74 2.92 -3.05 -13.75
N ASP A 75 2.48 -3.59 -12.63
CA ASP A 75 2.73 -4.94 -12.12
C ASP A 75 1.73 -5.98 -12.64
N GLY A 76 0.89 -5.62 -13.61
CA GLY A 76 0.01 -6.56 -14.32
C GLY A 76 -1.30 -6.90 -13.60
N LEU A 77 -1.58 -6.31 -12.43
CA LEU A 77 -2.79 -6.59 -11.66
C LEU A 77 -4.00 -5.76 -12.12
N ARG A 78 -5.19 -6.35 -12.08
CA ARG A 78 -6.46 -5.62 -12.13
C ARG A 78 -6.82 -5.04 -10.76
N ALA A 79 -7.70 -4.04 -10.75
CA ALA A 79 -8.07 -3.33 -9.51
C ALA A 79 -8.74 -4.24 -8.46
N ASP A 80 -9.57 -5.18 -8.89
CA ASP A 80 -10.23 -6.19 -8.04
C ASP A 80 -9.24 -7.23 -7.49
N GLU A 81 -8.30 -7.70 -8.32
CA GLU A 81 -7.22 -8.60 -7.89
C GLU A 81 -6.33 -7.92 -6.85
N LEU A 82 -5.91 -6.69 -7.13
CA LEU A 82 -5.10 -5.89 -6.21
C LEU A 82 -5.83 -5.65 -4.88
N LEU A 83 -7.11 -5.24 -4.93
CA LEU A 83 -7.90 -5.02 -3.71
C LEU A 83 -8.05 -6.32 -2.89
N SER A 84 -8.27 -7.46 -3.56
CA SER A 84 -8.35 -8.76 -2.91
C SER A 84 -7.04 -9.14 -2.22
N GLN A 85 -5.91 -8.96 -2.91
CA GLN A 85 -4.58 -9.23 -2.33
C GLN A 85 -4.23 -8.29 -1.17
N LEU A 86 -4.57 -6.99 -1.27
CA LEU A 86 -4.37 -6.02 -0.18
C LEU A 86 -5.20 -6.41 1.06
N SER A 87 -6.46 -6.80 0.86
CA SER A 87 -7.34 -7.26 1.94
C SER A 87 -6.76 -8.50 2.64
N LYS A 88 -6.30 -9.49 1.86
CA LYS A 88 -5.65 -10.69 2.39
C LYS A 88 -4.39 -10.35 3.20
N LYS A 89 -3.59 -9.38 2.77
CA LYS A 89 -2.39 -8.95 3.49
C LYS A 89 -2.70 -8.24 4.82
N LEU A 90 -3.80 -7.49 4.89
CA LEU A 90 -4.15 -6.70 6.09
C LEU A 90 -4.84 -7.52 7.18
N ILE A 91 -5.63 -8.53 6.79
CA ILE A 91 -6.47 -9.32 7.71
C ILE A 91 -5.84 -10.69 8.01
N GLY A 92 -4.92 -11.15 7.14
CA GLY A 92 -4.25 -12.45 7.24
C GLY A 92 -3.08 -12.49 8.21
#